data_AF-A0A9P8NWG9-F1
#
_entry.id   AF-A0A9P8NWG9-F1
#
_cell.length_a   1.000
_cell.length_b   1.000
_cell.length_c   1.000
_cell.angle_alpha   90.00
_cell.angle_beta   90.00
_cell.angle_gamma   90.00
#
_symmetry.space_group_name_H-M   'P 1'
#
loop_
_entity.id
_entity.type
_entity.pdbx_description
1 polymer ?
#
loop_
_entity_poly.entity_id
_entity_poly.type
_entity_poly.pdbx_seq_one_letter_code
_entity_poly.pdbx_strand_id
1 'polypeptide(L)'
;MAVLLDPGSKPTCIYPFDEIIYTPSTCRTCKTLKPARSKHCSVCNRCVQLFDHHCVWLNNDVGHYTYRYFLTFLLSKVWTFTYGAILCWKALSTTPRMFWHTVTKSNSANKISGALFLLCILLLPLVAIFLAEHVRYIYLGVTTNETAKWDYIRYLFENRLLYRVDTENGCRYVIANETGYTTLGGTQVDVCEPKLVHSWNDLQNIYDKGFNSNLVERIFPKAL
;
A
#
# COMPACT_ATOMS: atom_id res chain seq x y z
N MET A 1 7.63 11.68 14.15
CA MET A 1 6.30 12.33 14.23
C MET A 1 5.31 11.54 13.39
N ALA A 2 4.64 10.54 13.98
CA ALA A 2 3.44 9.94 13.40
C ALA A 2 2.28 10.58 14.16
N VAL A 3 1.45 11.37 13.48
CA VAL A 3 0.30 12.01 14.11
C VAL A 3 -0.67 10.92 14.55
N LEU A 4 -1.01 11.03 15.81
CA LEU A 4 -1.66 10.08 16.67
C LEU A 4 -3.16 10.05 16.33
N LEU A 5 -3.73 8.86 16.17
CA LEU A 5 -5.06 8.66 16.73
C LEU A 5 -4.80 8.38 18.21
N ASP A 6 -4.71 9.44 19.02
CA ASP A 6 -4.53 9.28 20.46
C ASP A 6 -5.67 8.42 21.01
N PRO A 7 -5.42 7.52 21.98
CA PRO A 7 -6.46 6.78 22.67
C PRO A 7 -7.38 7.78 23.38
N GLY A 8 -8.53 8.11 22.77
CA GLY A 8 -9.52 9.06 23.30
C GLY A 8 -9.86 10.24 22.38
N SER A 9 -9.06 10.50 21.34
CA SER A 9 -9.41 11.50 20.31
C SER A 9 -10.56 11.00 19.43
N LYS A 10 -11.55 11.85 19.14
CA LYS A 10 -12.60 11.51 18.17
C LYS A 10 -11.92 11.30 16.80
N PRO A 11 -12.07 10.13 16.16
CA PRO A 11 -11.49 9.90 14.85
C PRO A 11 -12.16 10.82 13.84
N THR A 12 -11.42 11.81 13.33
CA THR A 12 -11.85 12.68 12.24
C THR A 12 -11.92 11.84 10.96
N CYS A 13 -13.12 11.75 10.37
CA CYS A 13 -13.35 10.99 9.15
C CYS A 13 -12.94 11.86 7.95
N ILE A 14 -11.69 11.76 7.51
CA ILE A 14 -11.17 12.52 6.34
C ILE A 14 -11.78 12.02 5.03
N TYR A 15 -12.05 10.71 4.96
CA TYR A 15 -12.50 10.02 3.76
C TYR A 15 -13.96 9.59 3.92
N PRO A 16 -14.79 9.74 2.88
CA PRO A 16 -16.11 9.12 2.88
C PRO A 16 -15.99 7.60 2.85
N PHE A 17 -17.00 6.90 3.35
CA PHE A 17 -17.12 5.46 3.15
C PHE A 17 -17.60 5.19 1.72
N ASP A 18 -16.99 4.22 1.05
CA ASP A 18 -17.37 3.82 -0.32
C ASP A 18 -18.47 2.74 -0.34
N GLU A 19 -18.83 2.19 0.83
CA GLU A 19 -19.80 1.10 0.98
C GLU A 19 -19.46 -0.18 0.16
N ILE A 20 -18.22 -0.28 -0.33
CA ILE A 20 -17.64 -1.42 -1.05
C ILE A 20 -16.53 -2.05 -0.19
N ILE A 21 -15.37 -1.40 -0.08
CA ILE A 21 -14.21 -1.89 0.67
C ILE A 21 -14.09 -1.27 2.06
N TYR A 22 -14.79 -0.16 2.31
CA TYR A 22 -14.89 0.51 3.60
C TYR A 22 -16.34 0.84 3.93
N THR A 23 -16.85 0.15 4.96
CA THR A 23 -18.14 0.43 5.61
C THR A 23 -17.89 0.88 7.05
N PRO A 24 -18.81 1.67 7.66
CA PRO A 24 -18.71 2.07 9.06
C PRO A 24 -18.55 0.86 9.98
N SER A 25 -17.45 0.83 10.73
CA SER A 25 -17.15 -0.28 11.65
C SER A 25 -16.27 0.17 12.81
N THR A 26 -16.38 -0.51 13.95
CA THR A 26 -15.58 -0.22 15.14
C THR A 26 -14.37 -1.16 15.22
N CYS A 27 -13.21 -0.62 15.61
CA CYS A 27 -12.03 -1.44 15.87
C CYS A 27 -12.26 -2.30 17.12
N ARG A 28 -12.13 -3.62 16.99
CA ARG A 28 -12.30 -4.55 18.12
C ARG A 28 -11.27 -4.34 19.23
N THR A 29 -10.04 -3.94 18.88
CA THR A 29 -8.93 -3.71 19.81
C THR A 29 -8.98 -2.31 20.42
N CYS A 30 -8.97 -1.27 19.57
CA CYS A 30 -8.91 0.13 20.03
C CYS A 30 -10.27 0.65 20.55
N LYS A 31 -11.38 -0.05 20.29
CA LYS A 31 -12.75 0.37 20.66
C LYS A 31 -13.17 1.74 20.10
N THR A 32 -12.51 2.19 19.03
CA THR A 32 -12.82 3.42 18.32
C THR A 32 -13.47 3.14 16.98
N LEU A 33 -14.34 4.04 16.52
CA LEU A 33 -14.86 4.01 15.15
C LEU A 33 -13.68 4.08 14.18
N LYS A 34 -13.66 3.20 13.17
CA LYS A 34 -12.62 3.20 12.14
C LYS A 34 -12.98 4.22 11.07
N PRO A 35 -12.18 5.28 10.85
CA PRO A 35 -12.29 6.06 9.62
C PRO A 35 -12.21 5.18 8.38
N ALA A 36 -12.84 5.59 7.28
CA ALA A 36 -12.58 4.98 5.99
C ALA A 36 -11.06 5.03 5.68
N ARG A 37 -10.57 4.03 4.95
CA ARG A 37 -9.14 3.84 4.66
C ARG A 37 -8.23 3.59 5.87
N SER A 38 -8.78 3.32 7.06
CA SER A 38 -8.00 2.98 8.25
C SER A 38 -7.93 1.48 8.54
N LYS A 39 -6.85 1.06 9.21
CA LYS A 39 -6.66 -0.33 9.69
C LYS A 39 -5.93 -0.32 11.03
N HIS A 40 -6.26 -1.30 11.87
CA HIS A 40 -5.51 -1.57 13.09
C HIS A 40 -4.27 -2.39 12.73
N CYS A 41 -3.08 -1.86 13.03
CA CYS A 41 -1.85 -2.61 12.97
C CYS A 41 -1.63 -3.29 14.32
N SER A 42 -1.59 -4.62 14.34
CA SER A 42 -1.34 -5.40 15.55
C SER A 42 0.09 -5.25 16.07
N VAL A 43 1.07 -5.02 15.17
CA VAL A 43 2.49 -4.84 15.53
C VAL A 43 2.68 -3.53 16.29
N CYS A 44 2.13 -2.43 15.78
CA CYS A 44 2.20 -1.13 16.42
C CYS A 44 1.07 -0.89 17.44
N ASN A 45 0.14 -1.84 17.59
CA ASN A 45 -1.04 -1.82 18.45
C ASN A 45 -1.87 -0.52 18.36
N ARG A 46 -2.14 -0.04 17.14
CA ARG A 46 -2.89 1.20 16.91
C ARG A 46 -3.63 1.22 15.59
N CYS A 47 -4.69 2.01 15.51
CA CYS A 47 -5.35 2.33 14.24
C CYS A 47 -4.54 3.38 13.49
N VAL A 48 -4.31 3.15 12.20
CA VAL A 48 -3.57 4.04 11.31
C VAL A 48 -4.50 4.45 10.18
N GLN A 49 -4.60 5.76 9.93
CA GLN A 49 -5.36 6.30 8.81
C GLN A 49 -4.61 6.15 7.49
N LEU A 50 -5.36 6.00 6.40
CA LEU A 50 -4.81 5.73 5.06
C LEU A 50 -3.75 4.61 5.12
N PHE A 51 -4.06 3.52 5.83
CA PHE A 51 -3.09 2.48 6.11
C PHE A 51 -2.65 1.80 4.82
N ASP A 52 -1.34 1.72 4.62
CA ASP A 52 -0.72 1.08 3.48
C ASP A 52 -0.16 -0.29 3.89
N HIS A 53 0.87 -0.29 4.72
CA HIS A 53 1.42 -1.52 5.30
C HIS A 53 2.24 -1.21 6.57
N HIS A 54 2.54 -2.26 7.34
CA HIS A 54 3.56 -2.17 8.37
C HIS A 54 4.92 -2.47 7.73
N CYS A 55 5.82 -1.50 7.69
CA CYS A 55 7.13 -1.66 7.06
C CYS A 55 8.15 -2.13 8.10
N VAL A 56 8.58 -3.39 7.99
CA VAL A 56 9.60 -3.97 8.87
C VAL A 56 10.93 -3.23 8.80
N TRP A 57 11.27 -2.64 7.65
CA TRP A 57 12.52 -1.91 7.43
C TRP A 57 12.56 -0.55 8.12
N LEU A 58 11.39 0.07 8.31
CA LEU A 58 11.25 1.33 9.05
C LEU A 58 10.83 1.10 10.50
N ASN A 59 10.51 -0.15 10.87
CA ASN A 59 9.88 -0.52 12.13
C ASN A 59 8.70 0.41 12.48
N ASN A 60 7.88 0.73 11.47
CA ASN A 60 6.80 1.70 11.59
C ASN A 60 5.72 1.47 10.51
N ASP A 61 4.52 1.98 10.76
CA ASP A 61 3.44 1.94 9.80
C ASP A 61 3.63 3.00 8.72
N VAL A 62 3.37 2.60 7.47
CA VAL A 62 3.21 3.49 6.33
C VAL A 62 1.73 3.83 6.21
N GLY A 63 1.40 5.11 6.36
CA GLY A 63 0.03 5.61 6.30
C GLY A 63 -0.01 7.11 6.06
N HIS A 64 -1.14 7.76 6.38
CA HIS A 64 -1.43 9.15 6.01
C HIS A 64 -0.26 10.13 6.25
N TYR A 65 0.32 10.13 7.45
CA TYR A 65 1.38 11.08 7.83
C TYR A 65 2.80 10.60 7.54
N THR A 66 2.99 9.30 7.31
CA THR A 66 4.32 8.69 7.19
C THR A 66 4.68 8.31 5.75
N TYR A 67 3.71 8.27 4.83
CA TYR A 67 3.90 7.84 3.44
C TYR A 67 4.98 8.64 2.71
N ARG A 68 5.02 9.97 2.88
CA ARG A 68 6.05 10.83 2.27
C ARG A 68 7.48 10.42 2.66
N TYR A 69 7.71 10.08 3.92
CA TYR A 69 9.03 9.67 4.40
C TYR A 69 9.42 8.29 3.87
N PHE A 70 8.45 7.40 3.73
CA PHE A 70 8.64 6.11 3.09
C PHE A 70 9.02 6.26 1.60
N LEU A 71 8.37 7.14 0.85
CA LEU A 71 8.77 7.43 -0.53
C LEU A 71 10.18 8.04 -0.62
N THR A 72 10.51 9.01 0.24
CA THR A 72 11.86 9.56 0.32
C THR A 72 12.89 8.49 0.66
N PHE A 73 12.55 7.57 1.57
CA PHE A 73 13.40 6.43 1.89
C PHE A 73 13.65 5.56 0.65
N LEU A 74 12.62 5.14 -0.09
CA LEU A 74 12.80 4.34 -1.32
C LEU A 74 13.66 5.06 -2.36
N LEU A 75 13.39 6.34 -2.61
CA LEU A 75 14.19 7.17 -3.53
C LEU A 75 15.65 7.24 -3.09
N SER A 76 15.90 7.45 -1.79
CA SER A 76 17.27 7.47 -1.24
C SER A 76 18.00 6.14 -1.41
N LYS A 77 17.28 5.00 -1.34
CA LYS A 77 17.86 3.67 -1.53
C LYS A 77 18.19 3.39 -2.99
N VAL A 78 17.31 3.75 -3.92
CA VAL A 78 17.62 3.69 -5.37
C VAL A 78 18.87 4.52 -5.67
N TRP A 79 18.94 5.76 -5.16
CA TRP A 79 20.11 6.62 -5.32
C TRP A 79 21.39 6.00 -4.74
N THR A 80 21.32 5.53 -3.49
CA THR A 80 22.48 4.95 -2.79
C THR A 80 23.01 3.72 -3.49
N PHE A 81 22.15 2.80 -3.92
CA PHE A 81 22.58 1.58 -4.62
C PHE A 81 23.10 1.88 -6.02
N THR A 82 22.50 2.82 -6.74
CA THR A 82 23.01 3.26 -8.05
C THR A 82 24.40 3.89 -7.91
N TYR A 83 24.56 4.84 -6.99
CA TYR A 83 25.83 5.50 -6.73
C TYR A 83 26.90 4.52 -6.24
N GLY A 84 26.55 3.64 -5.30
CA GLY A 84 27.44 2.59 -4.78
C GLY A 84 27.90 1.63 -5.88
N ALA A 85 27.00 1.19 -6.76
CA ALA A 85 27.35 0.34 -7.89
C ALA A 85 28.34 1.04 -8.84
N ILE A 86 28.10 2.31 -9.18
CA ILE A 86 28.99 3.09 -10.05
C ILE A 86 30.38 3.25 -9.42
N LEU A 87 30.47 3.61 -8.13
CA LEU A 87 31.75 3.77 -7.44
C LEU A 87 32.53 2.45 -7.38
N CYS A 88 31.87 1.36 -6.98
CA CYS A 88 32.50 0.05 -6.89
C CYS A 88 32.95 -0.44 -8.27
N TRP A 89 32.15 -0.21 -9.32
CA TRP A 89 32.53 -0.51 -10.69
C TRP A 89 33.80 0.24 -11.11
N LYS A 90 33.86 1.55 -10.84
CA LYS A 90 35.06 2.36 -11.14
C LYS A 90 36.28 1.85 -10.39
N ALA A 91 36.14 1.54 -9.10
CA ALA A 91 37.23 1.01 -8.27
C ALA A 91 37.75 -0.36 -8.74
N LEU A 92 36.89 -1.20 -9.33
CA LEU A 92 37.29 -2.48 -9.94
C LEU A 92 37.95 -2.27 -11.32
N SER A 93 37.50 -1.25 -12.05
CA SER A 93 37.92 -0.97 -13.44
C SER A 93 39.28 -0.25 -13.54
N THR A 94 39.79 0.34 -12.46
CA THR A 94 41.12 0.98 -12.41
C THR A 94 42.29 -0.01 -12.40
N THR A 95 42.02 -1.31 -12.31
CA THR A 95 43.05 -2.36 -12.44
C THR A 95 43.18 -2.73 -13.93
N PRO A 96 44.29 -2.40 -14.63
CA PRO A 96 44.41 -2.53 -16.08
C PRO A 96 44.62 -3.99 -16.58
N ARG A 97 44.06 -4.98 -15.88
CA ARG A 97 44.16 -6.40 -16.26
C ARG A 97 42.83 -6.89 -16.83
N MET A 98 42.95 -7.77 -17.82
CA MET A 98 41.88 -8.55 -18.46
C MET A 98 40.77 -8.87 -17.46
N PHE A 99 39.51 -8.54 -17.78
CA PHE A 99 38.32 -8.71 -16.93
C PHE A 99 38.34 -10.02 -16.12
N TRP A 100 38.75 -11.12 -16.76
CA TRP A 100 38.91 -12.44 -16.16
C TRP A 100 39.90 -12.51 -14.98
N HIS A 101 41.01 -11.77 -14.99
CA HIS A 101 41.97 -11.76 -13.88
C HIS A 101 41.48 -10.94 -12.67
N THR A 102 40.67 -9.90 -12.91
CA THR A 102 40.00 -9.12 -11.85
C THR A 102 38.89 -9.93 -11.19
N VAL A 103 38.22 -10.80 -11.96
CA VAL A 103 37.19 -11.74 -11.47
C VAL A 103 37.82 -12.95 -10.77
N THR A 104 38.96 -13.46 -11.22
CA THR A 104 39.56 -14.73 -10.73
C THR A 104 40.64 -14.57 -9.65
N LYS A 105 41.24 -13.38 -9.47
CA LYS A 105 42.20 -13.11 -8.38
C LYS A 105 41.80 -11.89 -7.56
N SER A 106 41.61 -12.11 -6.26
CA SER A 106 41.14 -11.08 -5.33
C SER A 106 42.26 -10.55 -4.43
N ASN A 107 42.38 -9.22 -4.33
CA ASN A 107 43.10 -8.53 -3.27
C ASN A 107 42.08 -7.96 -2.26
N SER A 108 42.51 -7.49 -1.07
CA SER A 108 41.57 -7.02 -0.03
C SER A 108 40.66 -5.89 -0.49
N ALA A 109 41.15 -4.96 -1.33
CA ALA A 109 40.36 -3.86 -1.88
C ALA A 109 39.30 -4.36 -2.89
N ASN A 110 39.67 -5.27 -3.78
CA ASN A 110 38.76 -5.87 -4.77
C ASN A 110 37.72 -6.79 -4.12
N LYS A 111 38.04 -7.43 -2.99
CA LYS A 111 37.06 -8.23 -2.23
C LYS A 111 35.91 -7.36 -1.71
N ILE A 112 36.23 -6.22 -1.08
CA ILE A 112 35.22 -5.32 -0.51
C ILE A 112 34.41 -4.66 -1.62
N SER A 113 35.09 -4.04 -2.60
CA SER A 113 34.41 -3.38 -3.73
C SER A 113 33.59 -4.34 -4.58
N GLY A 114 34.08 -5.57 -4.81
CA GLY A 114 33.35 -6.61 -5.50
C GLY A 114 32.09 -7.06 -4.75
N ALA A 115 32.20 -7.33 -3.44
CA ALA A 115 31.06 -7.72 -2.62
C ALA A 115 29.99 -6.62 -2.56
N LEU A 116 30.40 -5.36 -2.37
CA LEU A 116 29.48 -4.22 -2.36
C LEU A 116 28.84 -3.98 -3.72
N PHE A 117 29.59 -4.14 -4.82
CA PHE A 117 29.04 -4.06 -6.17
C PHE A 117 27.94 -5.09 -6.39
N LEU A 118 28.21 -6.37 -6.06
CA LEU A 118 27.25 -7.47 -6.17
C LEU A 118 26.00 -7.21 -5.31
N LEU A 119 26.18 -6.72 -4.09
CA LEU A 119 25.07 -6.34 -3.21
C LEU A 119 24.23 -5.22 -3.83
N CYS A 120 24.85 -4.18 -4.37
CA CYS A 120 24.15 -3.05 -4.97
C CYS A 120 23.36 -3.48 -6.21
N ILE A 121 23.94 -4.28 -7.12
CA ILE A 121 23.23 -4.72 -8.33
C ILE A 121 22.11 -5.73 -8.02
N LEU A 122 22.23 -6.49 -6.92
CA LEU A 122 21.17 -7.40 -6.47
C LEU A 122 20.00 -6.63 -5.85
N LEU A 123 20.27 -5.64 -5.00
CA LEU A 123 19.24 -4.90 -4.27
C LEU A 123 18.60 -3.77 -5.09
N LEU A 124 19.31 -3.20 -6.07
CA LEU A 124 18.80 -2.13 -6.91
C LEU A 124 17.49 -2.49 -7.64
N PRO A 125 17.39 -3.59 -8.39
CA PRO A 125 16.14 -3.94 -9.08
C PRO A 125 14.99 -4.21 -8.10
N LEU A 126 15.28 -4.83 -6.95
CA LEU A 126 14.28 -5.08 -5.91
C LEU A 126 13.66 -3.75 -5.40
N VAL A 127 14.49 -2.78 -5.04
CA VAL A 127 14.01 -1.48 -4.56
C VAL A 127 13.37 -0.66 -5.68
N ALA A 128 13.91 -0.72 -6.91
CA ALA A 128 13.36 0.01 -8.05
C ALA A 128 11.96 -0.49 -8.44
N ILE A 129 11.74 -1.81 -8.46
CA ILE A 129 10.41 -2.40 -8.70
C ILE A 129 9.45 -2.01 -7.58
N PHE A 130 9.89 -2.07 -6.32
CA PHE A 130 9.05 -1.68 -5.20
C PHE A 130 8.64 -0.20 -5.25
N LEU A 131 9.58 0.70 -5.62
CA LEU A 131 9.28 2.10 -5.87
C LEU A 131 8.30 2.28 -7.03
N ALA A 132 8.48 1.56 -8.14
CA ALA A 132 7.60 1.62 -9.30
C ALA A 132 6.17 1.18 -8.95
N GLU A 133 6.01 0.12 -8.14
CA GLU A 133 4.71 -0.30 -7.63
C GLU A 133 4.05 0.79 -6.77
N HIS A 134 4.79 1.45 -5.88
CA HIS A 134 4.23 2.56 -5.10
C HIS A 134 3.85 3.76 -5.98
N VAL A 135 4.58 4.05 -7.06
CA VAL A 135 4.16 5.06 -8.05
C VAL A 135 2.87 4.64 -8.74
N ARG A 136 2.73 3.36 -9.09
CA ARG A 136 1.50 2.81 -9.67
C ARG A 136 0.32 2.89 -8.71
N TYR A 137 0.51 2.62 -7.41
CA TYR A 137 -0.55 2.76 -6.40
C TYR A 137 -1.02 4.21 -6.26
N ILE A 138 -0.10 5.18 -6.34
CA ILE A 138 -0.44 6.61 -6.37
C ILE A 138 -1.24 6.94 -7.63
N TYR A 139 -0.82 6.43 -8.79
CA TYR A 139 -1.57 6.60 -10.04
C TYR A 139 -3.00 6.10 -9.95
N LEU A 140 -3.23 4.94 -9.32
CA LEU A 140 -4.56 4.34 -9.16
C LEU A 140 -5.35 4.86 -7.95
N GLY A 141 -4.76 5.74 -7.13
CA GLY A 141 -5.43 6.27 -5.93
C GLY A 141 -5.65 5.24 -4.81
N VAL A 142 -4.92 4.13 -4.80
CA VAL A 142 -5.06 3.02 -3.83
C VAL A 142 -3.87 2.92 -2.89
N THR A 143 -4.04 2.28 -1.73
CA THR A 143 -2.95 1.76 -0.88
C THR A 143 -2.65 0.30 -1.19
N THR A 144 -1.49 -0.21 -0.78
CA THR A 144 -1.18 -1.66 -0.87
C THR A 144 -2.17 -2.51 -0.07
N ASN A 145 -2.71 -2.01 1.04
CA ASN A 145 -3.77 -2.69 1.77
C ASN A 145 -5.10 -2.70 0.97
N GLU A 146 -5.37 -1.68 0.18
CA GLU A 146 -6.58 -1.59 -0.64
C GLU A 146 -6.50 -2.45 -1.88
N THR A 147 -5.33 -2.63 -2.49
CA THR A 147 -5.19 -3.54 -3.65
C THR A 147 -5.62 -4.95 -3.28
N ALA A 148 -5.19 -5.46 -2.12
CA ALA A 148 -5.62 -6.78 -1.63
C ALA A 148 -7.15 -6.85 -1.42
N LYS A 149 -7.78 -5.75 -1.01
CA LYS A 149 -9.25 -5.70 -0.90
C LYS A 149 -9.92 -5.68 -2.27
N TRP A 150 -9.42 -4.89 -3.20
CA TRP A 150 -9.94 -4.82 -4.57
C TRP A 150 -9.79 -6.14 -5.32
N ASP A 151 -8.71 -6.90 -5.07
CA ASP A 151 -8.55 -8.24 -5.63
C ASP A 151 -9.62 -9.21 -5.10
N TYR A 152 -10.01 -9.09 -3.83
CA TYR A 152 -11.15 -9.83 -3.29
C TYR A 152 -12.49 -9.40 -3.92
N ILE A 153 -12.72 -8.10 -4.13
CA ILE A 153 -13.89 -7.62 -4.88
C ILE A 153 -13.90 -8.18 -6.31
N ARG A 154 -12.75 -8.20 -6.98
CA ARG A 154 -12.61 -8.76 -8.33
C ARG A 154 -12.97 -10.24 -8.35
N TYR A 155 -12.46 -11.01 -7.39
CA TYR A 155 -12.83 -12.41 -7.24
C TYR A 155 -14.35 -12.59 -7.09
N LEU A 156 -15.02 -11.79 -6.23
CA LEU A 156 -16.47 -11.87 -6.04
C LEU A 156 -17.24 -11.49 -7.31
N PHE A 157 -16.78 -10.47 -8.03
CA PHE A 157 -17.37 -10.04 -9.29
C PHE A 157 -17.25 -11.13 -10.37
N GLU A 158 -16.06 -11.69 -10.58
CA GLU A 158 -15.80 -12.74 -11.56
C GLU A 158 -16.63 -14.01 -11.29
N ASN A 159 -16.87 -14.33 -10.02
CA ASN A 159 -17.69 -15.47 -9.61
C ASN A 159 -19.18 -15.16 -9.50
N ARG A 160 -19.63 -13.96 -9.90
CA ARG A 160 -21.04 -13.52 -9.84
C ARG A 160 -21.65 -13.60 -8.43
N LEU A 161 -20.83 -13.34 -7.41
CA LEU A 161 -21.21 -13.34 -6.00
C LEU A 161 -21.45 -11.92 -5.44
N LEU A 162 -21.17 -10.88 -6.23
CA LEU A 162 -21.29 -9.48 -5.80
C LEU A 162 -22.60 -8.86 -6.28
N TYR A 163 -23.39 -8.36 -5.34
CA TYR A 163 -24.69 -7.74 -5.58
C TYR A 163 -24.72 -6.31 -5.04
N ARG A 164 -25.44 -5.44 -5.75
CA ARG A 164 -25.77 -4.08 -5.36
C ARG A 164 -27.18 -4.03 -4.80
N VAL A 165 -27.35 -3.31 -3.71
CA VAL A 165 -28.64 -3.04 -3.07
C VAL A 165 -28.79 -1.53 -2.98
N ASP A 166 -29.88 -1.01 -3.52
CA ASP A 166 -30.21 0.41 -3.40
C ASP A 166 -30.83 0.65 -2.01
N THR A 167 -30.40 1.71 -1.33
CA THR A 167 -30.83 2.10 0.02
C THR A 167 -31.37 3.53 -0.02
N GLU A 168 -32.11 3.96 0.99
CA GLU A 168 -32.65 5.34 1.07
C GLU A 168 -31.54 6.42 0.95
N ASN A 169 -30.32 6.10 1.37
CA ASN A 169 -29.18 7.03 1.41
C ASN A 169 -28.09 6.74 0.37
N GLY A 170 -28.37 5.91 -0.64
CA GLY A 170 -27.38 5.57 -1.69
C GLY A 170 -27.43 4.11 -2.08
N CYS A 171 -26.28 3.47 -2.26
CA CYS A 171 -26.21 2.04 -2.57
C CYS A 171 -25.18 1.34 -1.68
N ARG A 172 -25.39 0.04 -1.46
CA ARG A 172 -24.50 -0.83 -0.69
C ARG A 172 -24.23 -2.10 -1.48
N TYR A 173 -23.06 -2.68 -1.29
CA TYR A 173 -22.69 -3.96 -1.90
C TYR A 173 -22.74 -5.09 -0.87
N VAL A 174 -23.32 -6.21 -1.30
CA VAL A 174 -23.48 -7.43 -0.50
C VAL A 174 -22.97 -8.64 -1.28
N ILE A 175 -22.57 -9.66 -0.54
CA ILE A 175 -22.02 -10.91 -1.04
C ILE A 175 -23.08 -11.99 -0.91
N ALA A 176 -23.36 -12.70 -2.00
CA ALA A 176 -24.20 -13.89 -1.97
C ALA A 176 -23.45 -15.06 -1.32
N ASN A 177 -24.12 -15.78 -0.43
CA ASN A 177 -23.64 -17.01 0.19
C ASN A 177 -24.73 -18.10 0.16
N GLU A 178 -24.42 -19.31 0.64
CA GLU A 178 -25.37 -20.44 0.66
C GLU A 178 -26.65 -20.14 1.44
N THR A 179 -26.59 -19.23 2.42
CA THR A 179 -27.67 -18.92 3.37
C THR A 179 -28.34 -17.57 3.10
N GLY A 180 -28.10 -16.94 1.94
CA GLY A 180 -28.61 -15.61 1.59
C GLY A 180 -27.50 -14.60 1.28
N TYR A 181 -27.48 -13.47 1.99
CA TYR A 181 -26.56 -12.37 1.72
C TYR A 181 -25.81 -11.91 2.97
N THR A 182 -24.55 -11.52 2.78
CA THR A 182 -23.69 -10.98 3.83
C THR A 182 -23.07 -9.68 3.40
N THR A 183 -22.80 -8.81 4.37
CA THR A 183 -21.93 -7.66 4.17
C THR A 183 -20.49 -8.13 4.00
N LEU A 184 -19.63 -7.30 3.40
CA LEU A 184 -18.18 -7.59 3.34
C LEU A 184 -17.50 -7.72 4.71
N GLY A 185 -18.16 -7.24 5.79
CA GLY A 185 -17.72 -7.43 7.17
C GLY A 185 -18.13 -8.78 7.77
N GLY A 186 -18.85 -9.63 7.03
CA GLY A 186 -19.32 -10.95 7.47
C GLY A 186 -20.67 -10.94 8.21
N THR A 187 -21.34 -9.80 8.32
CA THR A 187 -22.67 -9.72 8.95
C THR A 187 -23.74 -10.16 7.96
N GLN A 188 -24.57 -11.14 8.33
CA GLN A 188 -25.72 -11.57 7.52
C GLN A 188 -26.77 -10.46 7.47
N VAL A 189 -27.32 -10.23 6.28
CA VAL A 189 -28.30 -9.18 6.02
C VAL A 189 -29.42 -9.73 5.16
N ASP A 190 -30.64 -9.38 5.54
CA ASP A 190 -31.79 -9.61 4.67
C ASP A 190 -31.92 -8.42 3.71
N VAL A 191 -32.08 -8.70 2.43
CA VAL A 191 -32.02 -7.70 1.36
C VAL A 191 -33.15 -7.95 0.37
N CYS A 192 -33.99 -6.94 0.20
CA CYS A 192 -35.03 -6.92 -0.81
C CYS A 192 -34.41 -6.49 -2.15
N GLU A 193 -34.68 -7.26 -3.21
CA GLU A 193 -34.31 -6.93 -4.60
C GLU A 193 -32.81 -6.65 -4.87
N PRO A 194 -31.88 -7.56 -4.49
CA PRO A 194 -30.47 -7.40 -4.81
C PRO A 194 -30.23 -7.51 -6.32
N LYS A 195 -29.53 -6.53 -6.89
CA LYS A 195 -29.15 -6.48 -8.31
C LYS A 195 -27.75 -7.01 -8.48
N LEU A 196 -27.56 -8.01 -9.35
CA LEU A 196 -26.22 -8.52 -9.65
C LEU A 196 -25.36 -7.40 -10.28
N VAL A 197 -24.10 -7.26 -9.86
CA VAL A 197 -23.18 -6.32 -10.49
C VAL A 197 -22.70 -6.93 -11.80
N HIS A 198 -23.04 -6.30 -12.93
CA HIS A 198 -22.74 -6.82 -14.28
C HIS A 198 -21.48 -6.22 -14.89
N SER A 199 -21.09 -5.01 -14.50
CA SER A 199 -19.95 -4.30 -15.05
C SER A 199 -18.97 -3.89 -13.96
N TRP A 200 -17.67 -4.10 -14.22
CA TRP A 200 -16.61 -3.61 -13.34
C TRP A 200 -16.60 -2.07 -13.25
N ASN A 201 -17.07 -1.39 -14.29
CA ASN A 201 -17.15 0.08 -14.31
C ASN A 201 -18.19 0.62 -13.33
N ASP A 202 -19.11 -0.22 -12.85
CA ASP A 202 -20.08 0.16 -11.80
C ASP A 202 -19.42 0.25 -10.41
N LEU A 203 -18.20 -0.27 -10.26
CA LEU A 203 -17.41 -0.26 -9.03
C LEU A 203 -16.37 0.85 -9.11
N GLN A 204 -16.82 2.08 -8.84
CA GLN A 204 -15.95 3.25 -8.91
C GLN A 204 -15.06 3.36 -7.65
N ASN A 205 -13.75 3.51 -7.84
CA ASN A 205 -12.85 3.92 -6.77
C ASN A 205 -12.99 5.42 -6.50
N ILE A 206 -13.85 5.80 -5.55
CA ILE A 206 -14.11 7.20 -5.18
C ILE A 206 -12.87 7.92 -4.58
N TYR A 207 -11.82 7.18 -4.23
CA TYR A 207 -10.58 7.77 -3.70
C TYR A 207 -9.59 8.14 -4.79
N ASP A 208 -9.77 7.67 -6.03
CA ASP A 208 -8.94 8.10 -7.14
C ASP A 208 -9.39 9.48 -7.64
N LYS A 209 -8.54 10.49 -7.38
CA LYS A 209 -8.77 11.89 -7.77
C LYS A 209 -7.86 12.31 -8.92
N GLY A 210 -7.25 11.35 -9.60
CA GLY A 210 -6.21 11.54 -10.61
C GLY A 210 -4.81 11.66 -10.02
N PHE A 211 -3.80 11.27 -10.82
CA PHE A 211 -2.40 11.11 -10.37
C PHE A 211 -1.85 12.30 -9.57
N ASN A 212 -2.02 13.53 -10.04
CA ASN A 212 -1.48 14.71 -9.35
C ASN A 212 -2.13 14.92 -7.99
N SER A 213 -3.46 14.79 -7.90
CA SER A 213 -4.20 14.92 -6.65
C SER A 213 -3.82 13.82 -5.66
N ASN A 214 -3.72 12.58 -6.15
CA ASN A 214 -3.31 11.43 -5.36
C ASN A 214 -1.87 11.63 -4.84
N LEU A 215 -0.95 12.11 -5.68
CA LEU A 215 0.43 12.38 -5.29
C LEU A 215 0.52 13.46 -4.22
N VAL A 216 -0.19 14.59 -4.41
CA VAL A 216 -0.23 15.67 -3.42
C VAL A 216 -0.76 15.17 -2.08
N GLU A 217 -1.81 14.36 -2.08
CA GLU A 217 -2.37 13.77 -0.86
C GLU A 217 -1.33 12.92 -0.09
N ARG A 218 -0.47 12.19 -0.79
CA ARG A 218 0.58 11.35 -0.18
C ARG A 218 1.78 12.12 0.33
N ILE A 219 2.17 13.19 -0.37
CA ILE A 219 3.37 13.98 -0.03
C ILE A 219 3.05 15.07 1.00
N PHE A 220 1.88 15.68 0.88
CA PHE A 220 1.42 16.81 1.70
C PHE A 220 0.07 16.48 2.37
N PRO A 221 0.08 15.56 3.37
CA PRO A 221 -1.13 15.20 4.08
C PRO A 221 -1.70 16.41 4.83
N LYS A 222 -3.03 16.58 4.78
CA LYS A 222 -3.72 17.66 5.49
C LYS A 222 -3.62 17.44 7.01
N ALA A 223 -3.50 18.52 7.77
CA ALA A 223 -3.63 18.44 9.22
C ALA A 223 -5.07 18.06 9.59
N LEU A 224 -5.22 17.33 10.70
CA LEU A 224 -6.50 16.88 11.24
C LEU A 224 -7.02 17.82 12.31
#